data_AF-A0A385ACM0-F1
#
_entry.id   AF-A0A385ACM0-F1
#
_cell.length_a   1.000
_cell.length_b   1.000
_cell.length_c   1.000
_cell.angle_alpha   90.00
_cell.angle_beta   90.00
_cell.angle_gamma   90.00
#
_symmetry.space_group_name_H-M   'P 1'
#
loop_
_entity.id
_entity.type
_entity.pdbx_description
1 polymer ?
#
loop_
_entity_poly.entity_id
_entity_poly.type
_entity_poly.pdbx_seq_one_letter_code
_entity_poly.pdbx_strand_id
1 'polypeptide(L)'
;MYVLVGVKSRQVIAESDYKSELNRERINKQPNEPTMIIPKDKLEQALKPESVEELRDKYYAVDYWQRQLDETVKAYHARIAVKVRQLIEQGYKRNDVMAELGINTGLLSNVQTEYGILFRRRTPSTVVERRKKMIELLKSGMSKQDVAKAVGRSVDAVQEAAKLYGFKIPRQRSHYYDIPHQLIKDGKSFELESAKKTAEFLNVSTYKLKYDMDNGREIKGYKVIRLEKQEV
;
A
#
# COMPACT_ATOMS: atom_id res chain seq x y z
N MET A 1 -32.74 -9.29 -6.25
CA MET A 1 -31.84 -8.37 -5.53
C MET A 1 -31.46 -7.17 -6.40
N TYR A 2 -31.65 -5.97 -5.87
CA TYR A 2 -31.42 -4.69 -6.51
C TYR A 2 -30.40 -3.88 -5.71
N VAL A 3 -29.77 -2.93 -6.38
CA VAL A 3 -28.74 -2.06 -5.82
C VAL A 3 -29.04 -0.62 -6.16
N LEU A 4 -28.93 0.25 -5.16
CA LEU A 4 -28.96 1.71 -5.33
C LEU A 4 -27.52 2.19 -5.55
N VAL A 5 -27.26 2.79 -6.69
CA VAL A 5 -25.93 3.25 -7.11
C VAL A 5 -25.94 4.76 -7.24
N GLY A 6 -24.90 5.42 -6.71
CA GLY A 6 -24.65 6.83 -6.97
C GLY A 6 -24.13 7.04 -8.38
N VAL A 7 -24.79 7.88 -9.18
CA VAL A 7 -24.44 8.08 -10.60
C VAL A 7 -23.11 8.82 -10.73
N LYS A 8 -22.77 9.73 -9.80
CA LYS A 8 -21.51 10.50 -9.85
C LYS A 8 -20.36 9.75 -9.18
N SER A 9 -20.60 9.16 -8.01
CA SER A 9 -19.62 8.41 -7.21
C SER A 9 -19.37 7.02 -7.75
N ARG A 10 -20.31 6.46 -8.53
CA ARG A 10 -20.33 5.06 -9.00
C ARG A 10 -20.09 4.07 -7.87
N GLN A 11 -20.66 4.35 -6.69
CA GLN A 11 -20.60 3.48 -5.53
C GLN A 11 -21.96 2.89 -5.20
N VAL A 12 -21.96 1.69 -4.62
CA VAL A 12 -23.15 1.06 -4.07
C VAL A 12 -23.50 1.77 -2.77
N ILE A 13 -24.68 2.38 -2.74
CA ILE A 13 -25.21 3.12 -1.59
C ILE A 13 -26.01 2.18 -0.69
N ALA A 14 -26.75 1.24 -1.28
CA ALA A 14 -27.59 0.28 -0.57
C ALA A 14 -27.96 -0.92 -1.46
N GLU A 15 -28.22 -2.07 -0.85
CA GLU A 15 -28.72 -3.28 -1.52
C GLU A 15 -30.03 -3.73 -0.84
N SER A 16 -31.00 -4.18 -1.63
CA SER A 16 -32.24 -4.79 -1.10
C SER A 16 -32.89 -5.70 -2.14
N ASP A 17 -33.68 -6.66 -1.69
CA ASP A 17 -34.44 -7.55 -2.57
C ASP A 17 -35.57 -6.85 -3.33
N TYR A 18 -36.05 -5.71 -2.84
CA TYR A 18 -37.18 -4.98 -3.40
C TYR A 18 -36.84 -3.52 -3.72
N LYS A 19 -37.23 -3.06 -4.92
CA LYS A 19 -37.02 -1.67 -5.35
C LYS A 19 -37.71 -0.64 -4.45
N SER A 20 -38.81 -1.02 -3.82
CA SER A 20 -39.58 -0.15 -2.90
C SER A 20 -38.77 0.25 -1.67
N GLU A 21 -37.92 -0.62 -1.15
CA GLU A 21 -37.05 -0.35 0.00
C GLU A 21 -35.92 0.60 -0.38
N LEU A 22 -35.29 0.39 -1.55
CA LEU A 22 -34.26 1.29 -2.09
C LEU A 22 -34.82 2.68 -2.43
N ASN A 23 -36.08 2.77 -2.85
CA ASN A 23 -36.76 4.05 -3.06
C ASN A 23 -36.98 4.81 -1.75
N ARG A 24 -37.31 4.12 -0.65
CA ARG A 24 -37.40 4.74 0.68
C ARG A 24 -36.04 5.26 1.14
N GLU A 25 -34.98 4.48 0.94
CA GLU A 25 -33.61 4.92 1.24
C GLU A 25 -33.17 6.13 0.39
N ARG A 26 -33.52 6.13 -0.90
CA ARG A 26 -33.26 7.25 -1.82
C ARG A 26 -33.94 8.54 -1.39
N ILE A 27 -35.13 8.47 -0.79
CA ILE A 27 -35.87 9.65 -0.32
C ILE A 27 -35.32 10.16 1.03
N ASN A 28 -34.86 9.24 1.89
CA ASN A 28 -34.37 9.59 3.23
C ASN A 28 -32.92 10.13 3.23
N LYS A 29 -32.10 9.79 2.24
CA LYS A 29 -30.75 10.36 2.05
C LYS A 29 -30.84 11.52 1.04
N GLN A 30 -30.72 12.76 1.52
CA GLN A 30 -30.79 14.01 0.75
C GLN A 30 -29.73 14.14 -0.39
N PRO A 31 -29.86 15.09 -1.36
CA PRO A 31 -30.30 14.84 -2.74
C PRO A 31 -29.26 15.27 -3.80
N ASN A 32 -28.01 15.48 -3.41
CA ASN A 32 -27.00 16.14 -4.27
C ASN A 32 -26.35 15.19 -5.28
N GLU A 33 -26.58 13.89 -5.13
CA GLU A 33 -26.12 12.88 -6.04
C GLU A 33 -27.31 12.22 -6.75
N PRO A 34 -27.39 12.29 -8.09
CA PRO A 34 -28.34 11.49 -8.84
C PRO A 34 -28.08 10.01 -8.53
N THR A 35 -29.14 9.26 -8.21
CA THR A 35 -29.03 7.83 -7.89
C THR A 35 -29.84 7.00 -8.86
N MET A 36 -29.37 5.78 -9.13
CA MET A 36 -30.00 4.83 -10.04
C MET A 36 -30.18 3.49 -9.35
N ILE A 37 -31.35 2.88 -9.51
CA ILE A 37 -31.61 1.52 -9.00
C ILE A 37 -31.46 0.55 -10.15
N ILE A 38 -30.54 -0.41 -10.00
CA ILE A 38 -30.27 -1.42 -11.02
C ILE A 38 -30.38 -2.84 -10.43
N PRO A 39 -30.70 -3.85 -11.26
CA PRO A 39 -30.54 -5.25 -10.88
C PRO A 39 -29.07 -5.58 -10.54
N LYS A 40 -28.82 -6.38 -9.50
CA LYS A 40 -27.45 -6.69 -9.05
C LYS A 40 -26.62 -7.42 -10.10
N ASP A 41 -27.25 -8.26 -10.91
CA ASP A 41 -26.66 -8.94 -12.07
C ASP A 41 -26.14 -7.97 -13.14
N LYS A 42 -26.60 -6.71 -13.15
CA LYS A 42 -26.15 -5.66 -14.08
C LYS A 42 -25.24 -4.63 -13.43
N LEU A 43 -24.89 -4.81 -12.15
CA LEU A 43 -24.03 -3.88 -11.40
C LEU A 43 -22.64 -3.74 -12.03
N GLU A 44 -22.01 -4.86 -12.37
CA GLU A 44 -20.68 -4.83 -12.99
C GLU A 44 -20.68 -4.11 -14.33
N GLN A 45 -21.76 -4.25 -15.11
CA GLN A 45 -21.91 -3.55 -16.38
C GLN A 45 -22.13 -2.04 -16.18
N ALA A 46 -22.94 -1.64 -15.21
CA ALA A 46 -23.22 -0.24 -14.90
C ALA A 46 -22.00 0.49 -14.26
N LEU A 47 -21.08 -0.25 -13.63
CA LEU A 47 -19.86 0.30 -13.04
C LEU A 47 -18.65 0.29 -13.99
N LYS A 48 -18.83 -0.16 -15.24
CA LYS A 48 -17.76 -0.06 -16.26
C LYS A 48 -17.57 1.42 -16.65
N PRO A 49 -16.35 1.96 -16.54
CA PRO A 49 -16.04 3.29 -17.05
C PRO A 49 -16.27 3.30 -18.57
N GLU A 50 -17.05 4.26 -19.06
CA GLU A 50 -17.43 4.36 -20.48
C GLU A 50 -16.57 5.37 -21.24
N SER A 51 -15.85 6.25 -20.53
CA SER A 51 -14.94 7.21 -21.12
C SER A 51 -13.46 6.90 -20.85
N VAL A 52 -12.60 7.45 -21.70
CA VAL A 52 -11.14 7.37 -21.57
C VAL A 52 -10.68 8.09 -20.30
N GLU A 53 -11.36 9.17 -19.92
CA GLU A 53 -11.12 9.94 -18.70
C GLU A 53 -11.48 9.13 -17.44
N GLU A 54 -12.59 8.40 -17.44
CA GLU A 54 -13.00 7.55 -16.31
C GLU A 54 -12.11 6.31 -16.16
N LEU A 55 -11.63 5.76 -17.29
CA LEU A 55 -10.59 4.72 -17.28
C LEU A 55 -9.28 5.28 -16.70
N ARG A 56 -8.94 6.52 -17.03
CA ARG A 56 -7.76 7.21 -16.49
C ARG A 56 -7.86 7.36 -14.98
N ASP A 57 -8.96 7.89 -14.45
CA ASP A 57 -9.12 8.12 -13.01
C ASP A 57 -9.23 6.81 -12.18
N LYS A 58 -9.77 5.73 -12.77
CA LYS A 58 -9.89 4.42 -12.10
C LYS A 58 -8.57 3.65 -12.04
N TYR A 59 -7.71 3.77 -13.04
CA TYR A 59 -6.52 2.92 -13.20
C TYR A 59 -5.19 3.68 -13.13
N TYR A 60 -5.19 5.01 -13.23
CA TYR A 60 -3.99 5.83 -13.17
C TYR A 60 -4.03 6.72 -11.92
N ALA A 61 -2.99 6.61 -11.09
CA ALA A 61 -2.78 7.56 -10.01
C ALA A 61 -2.67 8.98 -10.62
N VAL A 62 -3.55 9.88 -10.17
CA VAL A 62 -3.57 11.28 -10.58
C VAL A 62 -2.20 11.89 -10.24
N ASP A 63 -1.56 12.50 -11.23
CA ASP A 63 -0.34 13.26 -10.97
C ASP A 63 -0.71 14.44 -10.04
N TYR A 64 -0.26 14.46 -8.79
CA TYR A 64 -0.62 15.52 -7.83
C TYR A 64 -0.03 16.88 -8.23
N TRP A 65 1.00 16.86 -9.07
CA TRP A 65 1.52 18.04 -9.73
C TRP A 65 0.67 18.38 -10.95
N GLN A 66 -0.40 19.15 -10.77
CA GLN A 66 -1.23 19.57 -11.89
C GLN A 66 -0.59 20.75 -12.65
N ARG A 67 -0.88 20.83 -13.95
CA ARG A 67 -0.62 22.03 -14.76
C ARG A 67 -1.43 23.19 -14.18
N GLN A 68 -0.79 24.34 -14.03
CA GLN A 68 -1.53 25.56 -13.67
C GLN A 68 -2.43 25.99 -14.83
N LEU A 69 -3.49 26.75 -14.54
CA LEU A 69 -4.36 27.33 -15.56
C LEU A 69 -3.50 28.15 -16.53
N ASP A 70 -3.67 27.93 -17.84
CA ASP A 70 -2.90 28.56 -18.93
C ASP A 70 -1.39 28.23 -18.98
N GLU A 71 -0.88 27.33 -18.14
CA GLU A 71 0.53 26.87 -18.20
C GLU A 71 0.71 25.96 -19.43
N THR A 72 1.59 26.34 -20.35
CA THR A 72 1.95 25.47 -21.48
C THR A 72 2.58 24.15 -21.00
N VAL A 73 2.48 23.08 -21.79
CA VAL A 73 3.11 21.78 -21.46
C VAL A 73 4.60 21.94 -21.18
N LYS A 74 5.27 22.80 -21.95
CA LYS A 74 6.70 23.09 -21.81
C LYS A 74 7.03 23.80 -20.49
N ALA A 75 6.23 24.78 -20.09
CA ALA A 75 6.40 25.47 -18.81
C ALA A 75 6.19 24.53 -17.62
N TYR A 76 5.20 23.64 -17.73
CA TYR A 76 4.93 22.60 -16.74
C TYR A 76 6.09 21.60 -16.61
N HIS A 77 6.62 21.08 -17.71
CA HIS A 77 7.78 20.20 -17.69
C HIS A 77 9.03 20.90 -17.12
N ALA A 78 9.25 22.19 -17.43
CA ALA A 78 10.33 22.97 -16.86
C ALA A 78 10.24 23.06 -15.33
N ARG A 79 9.03 23.29 -14.80
CA ARG A 79 8.79 23.38 -13.35
C ARG A 79 9.07 22.05 -12.65
N ILE A 80 8.65 20.93 -13.26
CA ILE A 80 8.97 19.59 -12.77
C ILE A 80 10.48 19.33 -12.84
N ALA A 81 11.14 19.71 -13.93
CA ALA A 81 12.59 19.51 -14.11
C ALA A 81 13.40 20.14 -12.98
N VAL A 82 13.05 21.36 -12.55
CA VAL A 82 13.68 22.06 -11.42
C VAL A 82 13.54 21.24 -10.13
N LYS A 83 12.34 20.74 -9.83
CA LYS A 83 12.11 19.93 -8.62
C LYS A 83 12.80 18.57 -8.67
N VAL A 84 12.79 17.90 -9.81
CA VAL A 84 13.49 16.63 -10.00
C VAL A 84 14.98 16.81 -9.71
N ARG A 85 15.61 17.89 -10.19
CA ARG A 85 17.02 18.18 -9.91
C ARG A 85 17.29 18.41 -8.42
N GLN A 86 16.45 19.21 -7.76
CA GLN A 86 16.55 19.44 -6.31
C GLN A 86 16.50 18.13 -5.51
N LEU A 87 15.57 17.23 -5.85
CA LEU A 87 15.44 15.94 -5.18
C LEU A 87 16.63 15.01 -5.47
N ILE A 88 17.16 15.03 -6.70
CA ILE A 88 18.38 14.28 -7.04
C ILE A 88 19.58 14.78 -6.23
N GLU A 89 19.73 16.10 -6.08
CA GLU A 89 20.79 16.71 -5.24
C GLU A 89 20.65 16.31 -3.77
N GLN A 90 19.42 16.20 -3.28
CA GLN A 90 19.10 15.67 -1.95
C GLN A 90 19.29 14.15 -1.82
N GLY A 91 19.69 13.46 -2.90
CA GLY A 91 20.00 12.03 -2.90
C GLY A 91 18.81 11.09 -3.14
N TYR A 92 17.65 11.62 -3.54
CA TYR A 92 16.47 10.81 -3.84
C TYR A 92 16.71 9.92 -5.07
N LYS A 93 16.24 8.67 -5.01
CA LYS A 93 16.27 7.76 -6.16
C LYS A 93 15.06 8.02 -7.05
N ARG A 94 15.12 7.55 -8.29
CA ARG A 94 14.05 7.73 -9.29
C ARG A 94 12.64 7.40 -8.78
N ASN A 95 12.49 6.29 -8.06
CA ASN A 95 11.19 5.89 -7.50
C ASN A 95 10.73 6.82 -6.37
N ASP A 96 11.67 7.26 -5.53
CA ASP A 96 11.38 8.18 -4.42
C ASP A 96 10.99 9.56 -4.96
N VAL A 97 11.62 10.02 -6.06
CA VAL A 97 11.23 11.26 -6.76
C VAL A 97 9.83 11.18 -7.35
N MET A 98 9.46 10.04 -7.96
CA MET A 98 8.09 9.86 -8.48
C MET A 98 7.05 9.87 -7.36
N ALA A 99 7.36 9.24 -6.23
CA ALA A 99 6.48 9.24 -5.06
C ALA A 99 6.35 10.65 -4.46
N GLU A 100 7.47 11.35 -4.28
CA GLU A 100 7.51 12.69 -3.66
C GLU A 100 6.78 13.75 -4.50
N LEU A 101 6.95 13.69 -5.83
CA LEU A 101 6.26 14.60 -6.74
C LEU A 101 4.86 14.10 -7.11
N GLY A 102 4.49 12.88 -6.68
CA GLY A 102 3.27 12.24 -7.10
C GLY A 102 3.11 12.26 -8.62
N ILE A 103 4.18 11.96 -9.38
CA ILE A 103 4.18 11.93 -10.85
C ILE A 103 4.42 10.52 -11.37
N ASN A 104 3.79 10.19 -12.49
CA ASN A 104 3.96 8.89 -13.12
C ASN A 104 5.30 8.75 -13.88
N THR A 105 5.62 7.51 -14.24
CA THR A 105 6.85 7.15 -14.94
C THR A 105 6.96 7.81 -16.32
N GLY A 106 5.86 7.95 -17.05
CA GLY A 106 5.83 8.54 -18.38
C GLY A 106 6.22 10.02 -18.35
N LEU A 107 5.58 10.79 -17.48
CA LEU A 107 5.86 12.20 -17.27
C LEU A 107 7.31 12.43 -16.84
N LEU A 108 7.79 11.68 -15.84
CA LEU A 108 9.20 11.78 -15.43
C LEU A 108 10.15 11.45 -16.59
N SER A 109 9.84 10.44 -17.41
CA SER A 109 10.70 10.04 -18.54
C SER A 109 10.75 11.09 -19.65
N ASN A 110 9.62 11.77 -19.92
CA ASN A 110 9.54 12.89 -20.85
C ASN A 110 10.39 14.07 -20.35
N VAL A 111 10.22 14.45 -19.09
CA VAL A 111 11.00 15.54 -18.46
C VAL A 111 12.50 15.19 -18.44
N GLN A 112 12.86 13.94 -18.16
CA GLN A 112 14.26 13.49 -18.20
C GLN A 112 14.87 13.64 -19.59
N THR A 113 14.14 13.26 -20.63
CA THR A 113 14.59 13.35 -22.02
C THR A 113 14.70 14.80 -22.47
N GLU A 114 13.69 15.62 -22.19
CA GLU A 114 13.61 17.03 -22.61
C GLU A 114 14.67 17.92 -21.94
N TYR A 115 14.99 17.64 -20.66
CA TYR A 115 15.92 18.47 -19.87
C TYR A 115 17.24 17.78 -19.52
N GLY A 116 17.54 16.64 -20.16
CA GLY A 116 18.80 15.91 -19.97
C GLY A 116 19.07 15.47 -18.53
N ILE A 117 18.03 15.12 -17.77
CA ILE A 117 18.16 14.79 -16.35
C ILE A 117 18.60 13.33 -16.18
N LEU A 118 19.80 13.16 -15.64
CA LEU A 118 20.38 11.87 -15.34
C LEU A 118 20.29 11.59 -13.84
N PHE A 119 19.50 10.59 -13.47
CA PHE A 119 19.71 9.92 -12.18
C PHE A 119 21.03 9.17 -12.28
N ARG A 120 21.87 9.25 -11.23
CA ARG A 120 23.10 8.46 -11.16
C ARG A 120 22.77 7.00 -11.46
N ARG A 121 23.19 6.51 -12.64
CA ARG A 121 23.12 5.10 -12.97
C ARG A 121 23.91 4.36 -11.90
N ARG A 122 23.35 3.27 -11.37
CA ARG A 122 24.14 2.32 -10.58
C ARG A 122 25.28 1.87 -11.50
N THR A 123 26.52 2.19 -11.15
CA THR A 123 27.66 1.73 -11.92
C THR A 123 27.70 0.19 -11.86
N PRO A 124 28.14 -0.50 -12.93
CA PRO A 124 28.25 -1.96 -12.92
C PRO A 124 29.05 -2.49 -11.73
N SER A 125 30.07 -1.74 -11.27
CA SER A 125 30.85 -2.12 -10.07
C SER A 125 29.98 -2.19 -8.82
N THR A 126 29.09 -1.23 -8.58
CA THR A 126 28.19 -1.24 -7.40
C THR A 126 27.17 -2.37 -7.44
N VAL A 127 26.76 -2.82 -8.63
CA VAL A 127 25.85 -3.97 -8.77
C VAL A 127 26.58 -5.27 -8.46
N VAL A 128 27.81 -5.42 -8.97
CA VAL A 128 28.66 -6.59 -8.72
C VAL A 128 29.07 -6.66 -7.25
N GLU A 129 29.51 -5.56 -6.65
CA GLU A 129 29.87 -5.46 -5.23
C GLU A 129 28.68 -5.77 -4.32
N ARG A 130 27.50 -5.23 -4.61
CA ARG A 130 26.29 -5.57 -3.86
C ARG A 130 25.89 -7.03 -4.02
N ARG A 131 26.10 -7.62 -5.20
CA ARG A 131 25.83 -9.04 -5.44
C ARG A 131 26.81 -9.92 -4.66
N LYS A 132 28.10 -9.54 -4.63
CA LYS A 132 29.12 -10.20 -3.78
C LYS A 132 28.74 -10.12 -2.31
N LYS A 133 28.43 -8.92 -1.81
CA LYS A 133 27.98 -8.69 -0.43
C LYS A 133 26.72 -9.48 -0.09
N MET A 134 25.74 -9.54 -0.99
CA MET A 134 24.52 -10.34 -0.80
C MET A 134 24.82 -11.83 -0.70
N ILE A 135 25.71 -12.35 -1.55
CA ILE A 135 26.14 -13.77 -1.52
C ILE A 135 26.91 -14.07 -0.23
N GLU A 136 27.79 -13.19 0.22
CA GLU A 136 28.53 -13.35 1.48
C GLU A 136 27.58 -13.39 2.69
N LEU A 137 26.60 -12.49 2.75
CA LEU A 137 25.62 -12.46 3.83
C LEU A 137 24.66 -13.67 3.80
N LEU A 138 24.35 -14.20 2.62
CA LEU A 138 23.59 -15.44 2.51
C LEU A 138 24.43 -16.66 2.94
N LYS A 139 25.73 -16.68 2.62
CA LYS A 139 26.66 -17.72 3.08
C LYS A 139 26.84 -17.72 4.60
N SER A 140 26.81 -16.55 5.24
CA SER A 140 26.91 -16.44 6.70
C SER A 140 25.63 -16.86 7.44
N GLY A 141 24.57 -17.29 6.73
CA GLY A 141 23.33 -17.77 7.33
C GLY A 141 22.40 -16.66 7.83
N MET A 142 22.64 -15.41 7.42
CA MET A 142 21.85 -14.26 7.84
C MET A 142 20.41 -14.32 7.30
N SER A 143 19.46 -13.70 8.00
CA SER A 143 18.05 -13.73 7.59
C SER A 143 17.82 -12.93 6.30
N LYS A 144 16.82 -13.33 5.51
CA LYS A 144 16.48 -12.61 4.27
C LYS A 144 16.10 -11.15 4.50
N GLN A 145 15.50 -10.81 5.65
CA GLN A 145 15.18 -9.42 6.00
C GLN A 145 16.46 -8.61 6.28
N ASP A 146 17.41 -9.19 7.01
CA ASP A 146 18.66 -8.51 7.35
C ASP A 146 19.54 -8.33 6.12
N VAL A 147 19.62 -9.34 5.25
CA VAL A 147 20.31 -9.24 3.96
C VAL A 147 19.64 -8.17 3.07
N ALA A 148 18.31 -8.13 3.02
CA ALA A 148 17.58 -7.12 2.26
C ALA A 148 17.89 -5.70 2.74
N LYS A 149 17.92 -5.48 4.06
CA LYS A 149 18.29 -4.21 4.69
C LYS A 149 19.75 -3.83 4.41
N ALA A 150 20.69 -4.77 4.57
CA ALA A 150 22.12 -4.54 4.40
C ALA A 150 22.55 -4.28 2.94
N VAL A 151 21.81 -4.83 1.97
CA VAL A 151 22.07 -4.71 0.53
C VAL A 151 21.19 -3.63 -0.13
N GLY A 152 20.13 -3.18 0.55
CA GLY A 152 19.16 -2.20 0.03
C GLY A 152 18.32 -2.77 -1.11
N ARG A 153 17.83 -4.01 -0.95
CA ARG A 153 16.98 -4.74 -1.91
C ARG A 153 15.68 -5.18 -1.24
N SER A 154 14.67 -5.51 -2.05
CA SER A 154 13.45 -6.14 -1.53
C SER A 154 13.77 -7.56 -1.03
N VAL A 155 12.98 -8.01 -0.05
CA VAL A 155 13.09 -9.37 0.50
C VAL A 155 12.88 -10.43 -0.60
N ASP A 156 11.98 -10.17 -1.54
CA ASP A 156 11.73 -11.06 -2.68
C ASP A 156 12.95 -11.17 -3.61
N ALA A 157 13.63 -10.07 -3.89
CA ALA A 157 14.85 -10.10 -4.71
C ALA A 157 15.98 -10.91 -4.04
N VAL A 158 16.08 -10.85 -2.71
CA VAL A 158 17.02 -11.69 -1.95
C VAL A 158 16.60 -13.16 -1.99
N GLN A 159 15.30 -13.44 -1.91
CA GLN A 159 14.76 -14.79 -1.97
C GLN A 159 14.98 -15.44 -3.35
N GLU A 160 14.78 -14.70 -4.43
CA GLU A 160 15.09 -15.17 -5.79
C GLU A 160 16.59 -15.41 -5.97
N ALA A 161 17.43 -14.50 -5.48
CA ALA A 161 18.87 -14.68 -5.53
C ALA A 161 19.31 -15.93 -4.75
N ALA A 162 18.79 -16.14 -3.53
CA ALA A 162 19.12 -17.31 -2.74
C ALA A 162 18.70 -18.62 -3.42
N LYS A 163 17.52 -18.66 -4.06
CA LYS A 163 17.09 -19.80 -4.86
C LYS A 163 18.04 -20.05 -6.04
N LEU A 164 18.39 -19.01 -6.78
CA LEU A 164 19.28 -19.08 -7.93
C LEU A 164 20.67 -19.62 -7.55
N TYR A 165 21.16 -19.29 -6.35
CA TYR A 165 22.46 -19.71 -5.85
C TYR A 165 22.41 -20.94 -4.92
N GLY A 166 21.25 -21.57 -4.76
CA GLY A 166 21.12 -22.79 -3.95
C GLY A 166 21.29 -22.59 -2.44
N PHE A 167 21.18 -21.35 -1.94
CA PHE A 167 21.26 -21.08 -0.50
C PHE A 167 19.95 -21.49 0.20
N LYS A 168 20.07 -22.35 1.22
CA LYS A 168 18.96 -22.64 2.13
C LYS A 168 18.79 -21.47 3.08
N ILE A 169 17.83 -20.57 2.77
CA ILE A 169 17.46 -19.52 3.71
C ILE A 169 16.73 -20.17 4.89
N PRO A 170 17.23 -20.03 6.14
CA PRO A 170 16.50 -20.49 7.30
C PRO A 170 15.14 -19.78 7.35
N ARG A 171 14.05 -20.56 7.41
CA ARG A 171 12.73 -20.01 7.71
C ARG A 171 12.79 -19.42 9.11
N GLN A 172 12.89 -18.10 9.22
CA GLN A 172 12.59 -17.45 10.49
C GLN A 172 11.12 -17.77 10.82
N ARG A 173 10.91 -18.62 11.83
CA ARG A 173 9.63 -18.64 12.52
C ARG A 173 9.43 -17.23 13.06
N SER A 174 8.33 -16.59 12.68
CA SER A 174 8.02 -15.27 13.20
C SER A 174 7.80 -15.43 14.71
N HIS A 175 8.75 -14.94 15.51
CA HIS A 175 8.63 -14.90 16.97
C HIS A 175 7.37 -14.14 17.43
N TYR A 176 6.74 -13.38 16.53
CA TYR A 176 5.45 -12.72 16.72
C TYR A 176 4.38 -13.61 17.34
N TYR A 177 4.34 -14.90 16.97
CA TYR A 177 3.32 -15.81 17.47
C TYR A 177 3.52 -16.19 18.95
N ASP A 178 4.73 -16.02 19.50
CA ASP A 178 5.11 -16.45 20.85
C ASP A 178 5.18 -15.29 21.85
N ILE A 179 4.69 -14.09 21.46
CA ILE A 179 4.71 -12.90 22.31
C ILE A 179 3.43 -12.85 23.16
N PRO A 180 3.54 -12.66 24.49
CA PRO A 180 2.38 -12.47 25.34
C PRO A 180 1.69 -11.12 25.08
N HIS A 181 0.37 -11.11 25.25
CA HIS A 181 -0.47 -9.93 25.04
C HIS A 181 -1.25 -9.62 26.32
N GLN A 182 -1.34 -8.34 26.67
CA GLN A 182 -2.24 -7.85 27.71
C GLN A 182 -3.50 -7.29 27.06
N LEU A 183 -4.66 -7.75 27.53
CA LEU A 183 -5.97 -7.27 27.09
C LEU A 183 -6.59 -6.44 28.22
N ILE A 184 -7.05 -5.23 27.90
CA ILE A 184 -7.63 -4.30 28.85
C ILE A 184 -9.04 -3.95 28.40
N LYS A 185 -10.02 -4.09 29.30
CA LYS A 185 -11.40 -3.67 29.10
C LYS A 185 -12.02 -3.25 30.42
N ASP A 186 -12.69 -2.09 30.44
CA ASP A 186 -13.40 -1.56 31.62
C ASP A 186 -12.53 -1.52 32.89
N GLY A 187 -11.25 -1.16 32.74
CA GLY A 187 -10.29 -1.07 33.85
C GLY A 187 -9.74 -2.40 34.37
N LYS A 188 -10.18 -3.54 33.83
CA LYS A 188 -9.64 -4.87 34.14
C LYS A 188 -8.68 -5.31 33.05
N SER A 189 -7.55 -5.89 33.45
CA SER A 189 -6.56 -6.44 32.53
C SER A 189 -6.26 -7.91 32.83
N PHE A 190 -5.98 -8.68 31.78
CA PHE A 190 -5.46 -10.05 31.88
C PHE A 190 -4.54 -10.33 30.70
N GLU A 191 -3.71 -11.37 30.85
CA GLU A 191 -2.65 -11.69 29.90
C GLU A 191 -2.91 -13.01 29.19
N LEU A 192 -2.48 -13.10 27.94
CA LEU A 192 -2.51 -14.30 27.14
C LEU A 192 -1.11 -14.57 26.60
N GLU A 193 -0.66 -15.82 26.72
CA GLU A 193 0.72 -16.25 26.45
C GLU A 193 1.19 -16.05 25.01
N SER A 194 0.28 -15.87 24.05
CA SER A 194 0.62 -15.87 22.62
C SER A 194 -0.36 -15.06 21.77
N ALA A 195 0.10 -14.59 20.61
CA ALA A 195 -0.75 -13.93 19.62
C ALA A 195 -1.86 -14.85 19.12
N LYS A 196 -1.59 -16.16 19.06
CA LYS A 196 -2.57 -17.16 18.63
C LYS A 196 -3.71 -17.30 19.65
N LYS A 197 -3.40 -17.48 20.94
CA LYS A 197 -4.41 -17.54 22.01
C LYS A 197 -5.24 -16.25 22.07
N THR A 198 -4.59 -15.11 21.85
CA THR A 198 -5.25 -13.81 21.80
C THR A 198 -6.21 -13.68 20.62
N ALA A 199 -5.78 -14.10 19.43
CA ALA A 199 -6.61 -14.10 18.24
C ALA A 199 -7.82 -15.05 18.37
N GLU A 200 -7.61 -16.23 18.95
CA GLU A 200 -8.67 -17.20 19.26
C GLU A 200 -9.67 -16.63 20.27
N PHE A 201 -9.22 -16.04 21.37
CA PHE A 201 -10.08 -15.42 22.38
C PHE A 201 -10.94 -14.30 21.79
N LEU A 202 -10.34 -13.44 20.96
CA LEU A 202 -11.03 -12.32 20.31
C LEU A 202 -11.82 -12.72 19.06
N ASN A 203 -11.74 -13.98 18.66
CA ASN A 203 -12.31 -14.54 17.43
C ASN A 203 -11.96 -13.71 16.18
N VAL A 204 -10.67 -13.43 16.00
CA VAL A 204 -10.11 -12.71 14.84
C VAL A 204 -8.93 -13.49 14.26
N SER A 205 -8.57 -13.20 13.01
CA SER A 205 -7.31 -13.74 12.47
C SER A 205 -6.10 -13.10 13.14
N THR A 206 -4.99 -13.83 13.23
CA THR A 206 -3.71 -13.30 13.75
C THR A 206 -3.19 -12.11 12.93
N TYR A 207 -3.51 -12.07 11.64
CA TYR A 207 -3.22 -10.91 10.78
C TYR A 207 -4.04 -9.67 11.20
N LYS A 208 -5.34 -9.85 11.41
CA LYS A 208 -6.22 -8.76 11.85
C LYS A 208 -5.84 -8.27 13.24
N LEU A 209 -5.51 -9.19 14.15
CA LEU A 209 -4.95 -8.85 15.47
C LEU A 209 -3.72 -7.96 15.32
N LYS A 210 -2.73 -8.37 14.52
CA LYS A 210 -1.52 -7.58 14.28
C LYS A 210 -1.83 -6.19 13.73
N TYR A 211 -2.66 -6.14 12.69
CA TYR A 211 -3.02 -4.90 12.01
C TYR A 211 -3.73 -3.93 12.95
N ASP A 212 -4.76 -4.38 13.67
CA ASP A 212 -5.53 -3.51 14.55
C ASP A 212 -4.67 -3.03 15.73
N MET A 213 -3.77 -3.87 16.27
CA MET A 213 -2.79 -3.47 17.28
C MET A 213 -1.76 -2.44 16.79
N ASP A 214 -1.16 -2.67 15.62
CA ASP A 214 -0.15 -1.76 15.05
C ASP A 214 -0.76 -0.37 14.73
N ASN A 215 -2.09 -0.32 14.54
CA ASN A 215 -2.85 0.92 14.33
C ASN A 215 -3.54 1.45 15.60
N GLY A 216 -3.26 0.88 16.78
CA GLY A 216 -3.83 1.33 18.06
C GLY A 216 -5.35 1.20 18.17
N ARG A 217 -5.97 0.30 17.40
CA ARG A 217 -7.41 0.08 17.38
C ARG A 217 -7.83 -0.92 18.46
N GLU A 218 -8.98 -0.66 19.06
CA GLU A 218 -9.62 -1.64 19.94
C GLU A 218 -10.20 -2.81 19.14
N ILE A 219 -10.11 -4.00 19.71
CA ILE A 219 -10.57 -5.25 19.10
C ILE A 219 -11.64 -5.83 20.02
N LYS A 220 -12.90 -5.84 19.57
CA LYS A 220 -14.05 -6.31 20.36
C LYS A 220 -14.19 -5.59 21.72
N GLY A 221 -13.80 -4.31 21.78
CA GLY A 221 -13.81 -3.49 23.00
C GLY A 221 -12.67 -3.80 23.98
N TYR A 222 -11.65 -4.53 23.52
CA TYR A 222 -10.39 -4.70 24.26
C TYR A 222 -9.30 -3.85 23.63
N LYS A 223 -8.55 -3.13 24.47
CA LYS A 223 -7.24 -2.59 24.11
C LYS A 223 -6.21 -3.70 24.28
N VAL A 224 -5.49 -4.01 23.21
CA VAL A 224 -4.51 -5.10 23.20
C VAL A 224 -3.09 -4.53 23.11
N ILE A 225 -2.23 -4.90 24.06
CA ILE A 225 -0.84 -4.43 24.17
C ILE A 225 0.11 -5.61 24.08
N ARG A 226 1.21 -5.48 23.32
CA ARG A 226 2.29 -6.48 23.31
C ARG A 226 3.12 -6.33 24.56
N LEU A 227 3.35 -7.43 25.27
CA LEU A 227 4.32 -7.49 26.34
C LEU A 227 5.65 -7.94 25.75
N GLU A 228 6.63 -7.05 25.70
CA GLU A 228 7.99 -7.44 25.33
C GLU A 228 8.53 -8.40 26.40
N LYS A 229 9.13 -9.52 25.97
CA LYS A 229 9.90 -10.35 26.89
C LYS A 229 11.05 -9.48 27.40
N GLN A 230 11.06 -9.17 28.70
CA GLN A 230 12.29 -8.72 29.35
C GLN A 230 13.32 -9.83 29.14
N GLU A 231 14.39 -9.50 28.41
CA GLU A 231 15.58 -10.35 28.35
C GLU A 231 16.12 -10.47 29.77
N VAL A 232 16.19 -11.71 30.28
CA VAL A 232 16.95 -12.09 31.48
C VAL A 232 18.33 -12.53 31.04
#